data_AF-A0A9W8ZQF0-F1
#
_entry.id   AF-A0A9W8ZQF0-F1
#
_cell.length_a   1.000
_cell.length_b   1.000
_cell.length_c   1.000
_cell.angle_alpha   90.00
_cell.angle_beta   90.00
_cell.angle_gamma   90.00
#
_symmetry.space_group_name_H-M   'P 1'
#
loop_
_entity.id
_entity.type
_entity.pdbx_description
1 polymer ?
#
loop_
_entity_poly.entity_id
_entity_poly.type
_entity_poly.pdbx_seq_one_letter_code
_entity_poly.pdbx_strand_id
1 'polypeptide(L)'
;MTSNSSGITVHNAGAFNCTFRVKSDGKETPSSTDKATGSTAVWSFDELTKDSGFKEGDNCWVSCDVNGGVTNHQSGGNFTLSKDTSQMLWYTVNGGTQDPSWSGPDNPSARFVVTTINEGAFSGRVRVKTGGRQTEQSRDLMAGQEAGWTFDELAGAGFNEGDSCWVSIDVDGGETNHQSRDNFDLHKDGGVARYKVTGGFENPSWSWA
;
A
#
# COMPACT_ATOMS: atom_id res chain seq x y z
N MET A 1 13.17 12.85 8.05
CA MET A 1 12.17 12.59 9.10
C MET A 1 11.97 11.09 9.14
N THR A 2 12.00 10.46 10.31
CA THR A 2 11.65 9.04 10.47
C THR A 2 10.13 8.90 10.38
N SER A 3 9.66 7.97 9.54
CA SER A 3 8.23 7.66 9.46
C SER A 3 7.82 6.83 10.67
N ASN A 4 6.66 7.10 11.24
CA ASN A 4 6.09 6.24 12.28
C ASN A 4 5.45 5.01 11.65
N SER A 5 5.40 3.89 12.37
CA SER A 5 4.82 2.67 11.83
C SER A 5 4.37 1.68 12.90
N SER A 6 3.23 1.03 12.68
CA SER A 6 2.69 -0.07 13.49
C SER A 6 3.19 -1.45 13.04
N GLY A 7 4.24 -1.51 12.22
CA GLY A 7 4.83 -2.75 11.72
C GLY A 7 5.38 -2.57 10.32
N ILE A 8 6.04 -3.59 9.79
CA ILE A 8 6.67 -3.48 8.47
C ILE A 8 6.40 -4.69 7.60
N THR A 9 6.43 -4.45 6.29
CA THR A 9 6.50 -5.47 5.25
C THR A 9 7.79 -5.27 4.45
N VAL A 10 8.50 -6.37 4.20
CA VAL A 10 9.76 -6.38 3.46
C VAL A 10 9.62 -7.31 2.28
N HIS A 11 9.78 -6.78 1.07
CA HIS A 11 9.65 -7.50 -0.18
C HIS A 11 11.02 -7.80 -0.81
N ASN A 12 11.22 -9.05 -1.22
CA ASN A 12 12.37 -9.42 -2.03
C ASN A 12 12.04 -9.33 -3.52
N ALA A 13 12.46 -8.26 -4.18
CA ALA A 13 12.40 -8.12 -5.64
C ALA A 13 13.75 -8.44 -6.33
N GLY A 14 14.78 -8.78 -5.56
CA GLY A 14 16.09 -9.15 -6.07
C GLY A 14 16.10 -10.55 -6.69
N ALA A 15 17.04 -10.79 -7.60
CA ALA A 15 17.23 -12.09 -8.26
C ALA A 15 18.04 -13.06 -7.36
N PHE A 16 17.63 -13.20 -6.11
CA PHE A 16 18.31 -14.01 -5.09
C PHE A 16 17.34 -14.46 -4.00
N ASN A 17 17.72 -15.45 -3.21
CA ASN A 17 17.04 -15.78 -1.96
C ASN A 17 17.71 -15.03 -0.81
N CYS A 18 16.92 -14.61 0.19
CA CYS A 18 17.46 -13.95 1.37
C CYS A 18 16.64 -14.23 2.62
N THR A 19 17.19 -13.89 3.77
CA THR A 19 16.43 -13.73 5.02
C THR A 19 16.48 -12.29 5.49
N PHE A 20 15.48 -11.89 6.27
CA PHE A 20 15.34 -10.54 6.77
C PHE A 20 15.33 -10.51 8.30
N ARG A 21 15.77 -9.39 8.89
CA ARG A 21 15.61 -9.08 10.31
C ARG A 21 15.21 -7.63 10.49
N VAL A 22 14.38 -7.36 11.49
CA VAL A 22 14.15 -6.00 12.01
C VAL A 22 15.12 -5.77 13.16
N LYS A 23 15.70 -4.57 13.20
CA LYS A 23 16.73 -4.17 14.15
C LYS A 23 16.35 -2.87 14.83
N SER A 24 16.78 -2.72 16.07
CA SER A 24 16.76 -1.50 16.87
C SER A 24 18.04 -1.47 17.70
N ASP A 25 18.33 -0.39 18.41
CA ASP A 25 19.56 -0.25 19.19
C ASP A 25 19.73 -1.40 20.20
N GLY A 26 20.65 -2.32 19.91
CA GLY A 26 20.96 -3.49 20.71
C GLY A 26 19.94 -4.64 20.63
N LYS A 27 18.99 -4.61 19.69
CA LYS A 27 17.95 -5.65 19.52
C LYS A 27 17.79 -6.03 18.06
N GLU A 28 17.49 -7.30 17.82
CA GLU A 28 17.06 -7.77 16.51
C GLU A 28 16.03 -8.89 16.65
N THR A 29 15.13 -8.98 15.67
CA THR A 29 14.23 -10.12 15.56
C THR A 29 15.02 -11.38 15.18
N PRO A 30 14.48 -12.58 15.42
CA PRO A 30 14.93 -13.77 14.71
C PRO A 30 14.94 -13.53 13.19
N SER A 31 15.79 -14.27 12.48
CA SER A 31 15.71 -14.31 11.01
C SER A 31 14.33 -14.74 10.56
N SER A 32 13.81 -14.08 9.52
CA SER A 32 12.71 -14.64 8.75
C SER A 32 13.11 -16.01 8.19
N THR A 33 12.12 -16.78 7.76
CA THR A 33 12.37 -17.87 6.82
C THR A 33 12.97 -17.33 5.52
N ASP A 34 13.60 -18.21 4.74
CA ASP A 34 14.09 -17.89 3.40
C ASP A 34 12.97 -17.31 2.53
N LYS A 35 13.28 -16.19 1.87
CA LYS A 35 12.41 -15.45 0.96
C LYS A 35 12.99 -15.50 -0.44
N ALA A 36 12.31 -16.22 -1.31
CA ALA A 36 12.59 -16.20 -2.75
C ALA A 36 12.17 -14.86 -3.37
N THR A 37 12.59 -14.61 -4.60
CA THR A 37 12.12 -13.47 -5.40
C THR A 37 10.59 -13.44 -5.44
N GLY A 38 10.00 -12.26 -5.24
CA GLY A 38 8.56 -12.02 -5.14
C GLY A 38 7.95 -12.29 -3.75
N SER A 39 8.72 -12.80 -2.80
CA SER A 39 8.22 -13.13 -1.45
C SER A 39 8.35 -11.97 -0.47
N THR A 40 7.49 -11.95 0.55
CA THR A 40 7.52 -10.94 1.62
C THR A 40 7.76 -11.54 3.00
N ALA A 41 8.31 -10.72 3.90
CA ALA A 41 8.31 -10.92 5.35
C ALA A 41 7.54 -9.78 6.01
N VAL A 42 6.76 -10.09 7.04
CA VAL A 42 5.89 -9.13 7.73
C VAL A 42 6.15 -9.22 9.22
N TRP A 43 6.19 -8.06 9.89
CA TRP A 43 6.21 -7.95 11.34
C TRP A 43 5.22 -6.88 11.80
N SER A 44 4.27 -7.28 12.61
CA SER A 44 3.35 -6.38 13.32
C SER A 44 4.01 -5.73 14.54
N PHE A 45 3.43 -4.63 15.02
CA PHE A 45 3.81 -4.00 16.29
C PHE A 45 3.84 -5.01 17.45
N ASP A 46 2.83 -5.88 17.51
CA ASP A 46 2.70 -6.88 18.56
C ASP A 46 3.83 -7.92 18.50
N GLU A 47 4.18 -8.44 17.32
CA GLU A 47 5.30 -9.38 17.16
C GLU A 47 6.64 -8.72 17.54
N LEU A 48 6.86 -7.47 17.12
CA LEU A 48 8.09 -6.75 17.45
C LEU A 48 8.22 -6.50 18.95
N THR A 49 7.13 -6.08 19.61
CA THR A 49 7.16 -5.72 21.03
C THR A 49 7.11 -6.92 21.96
N LYS A 50 6.26 -7.91 21.67
CA LYS A 50 6.06 -9.09 22.54
C LYS A 50 7.16 -10.13 22.36
N ASP A 51 7.54 -10.41 21.11
CA ASP A 51 8.41 -11.56 20.82
C ASP A 51 9.88 -11.16 20.71
N SER A 52 10.16 -9.89 20.38
CA SER A 52 11.53 -9.41 20.14
C SER A 52 11.97 -8.28 21.09
N GLY A 53 11.11 -7.89 22.04
CA GLY A 53 11.45 -6.93 23.10
C GLY A 53 11.62 -5.48 22.64
N PHE A 54 11.12 -5.15 21.44
CA PHE A 54 11.06 -3.77 20.96
C PHE A 54 10.06 -2.97 21.80
N LYS A 55 10.14 -1.65 21.74
CA LYS A 55 9.25 -0.74 22.47
C LYS A 55 8.70 0.34 21.54
N GLU A 56 7.55 0.89 21.90
CA GLU A 56 7.05 2.10 21.26
C GLU A 56 8.08 3.24 21.38
N GLY A 57 8.30 3.93 20.27
CA GLY A 57 9.32 4.94 20.11
C GLY A 57 10.69 4.41 19.68
N ASP A 58 10.90 3.09 19.63
CA ASP A 58 12.17 2.52 19.16
C ASP A 58 12.44 2.94 17.70
N ASN A 59 13.68 3.34 17.43
CA ASN A 59 14.17 3.67 16.09
C ASN A 59 14.65 2.38 15.41
N CYS A 60 13.87 1.92 14.44
CA CYS A 60 14.02 0.61 13.83
C CYS A 60 14.50 0.69 12.39
N TRP A 61 15.19 -0.35 11.93
CA TRP A 61 15.61 -0.53 10.53
C TRP A 61 15.60 -2.01 10.14
N VAL A 62 15.73 -2.29 8.85
CA VAL A 62 15.74 -3.65 8.31
C VAL A 62 17.13 -4.01 7.79
N SER A 63 17.52 -5.27 7.92
CA SER A 63 18.67 -5.85 7.23
C SER A 63 18.28 -7.12 6.47
N CYS A 64 19.01 -7.44 5.40
CA CYS A 64 18.90 -8.72 4.71
C CYS A 64 20.24 -9.48 4.69
N ASP A 65 20.15 -10.80 4.77
CA ASP A 65 21.24 -11.73 4.47
C ASP A 65 20.93 -12.41 3.14
N VAL A 66 21.75 -12.16 2.11
CA VAL A 66 21.58 -12.75 0.77
C VAL A 66 22.30 -14.09 0.69
N ASN A 67 21.58 -15.13 0.27
CA ASN A 67 22.14 -16.47 0.15
C ASN A 67 23.26 -16.49 -0.91
N GLY A 68 24.49 -16.83 -0.50
CA GLY A 68 25.66 -16.83 -1.38
C GLY A 68 26.15 -15.43 -1.79
N GLY A 69 25.73 -14.39 -1.07
CA GLY A 69 26.00 -13.00 -1.39
C GLY A 69 26.35 -12.14 -0.17
N VAL A 70 25.93 -10.88 -0.21
CA VAL A 70 26.13 -9.91 0.88
C VAL A 70 25.31 -10.29 2.12
N THR A 71 25.94 -10.23 3.29
CA THR A 71 25.28 -10.43 4.58
C THR A 71 25.11 -9.12 5.35
N ASN A 72 24.10 -9.05 6.21
CA ASN A 72 23.76 -7.90 7.04
C ASN A 72 23.64 -6.59 6.23
N HIS A 73 23.11 -6.67 5.01
CA HIS A 73 22.94 -5.50 4.17
C HIS A 73 21.75 -4.67 4.69
N GLN A 74 22.03 -3.47 5.17
CA GLN A 74 21.07 -2.62 5.87
C GLN A 74 20.28 -1.72 4.90
N SER A 75 19.02 -1.50 5.23
CA SER A 75 18.09 -0.64 4.47
C SER A 75 18.49 0.82 4.38
N GLY A 76 19.28 1.32 5.34
CA GLY A 76 19.70 2.72 5.41
C GLY A 76 18.59 3.71 5.77
N GLY A 77 17.31 3.31 5.66
CA GLY A 77 16.14 4.07 6.07
C GLY A 77 15.52 3.54 7.35
N ASN A 78 15.35 4.41 8.35
CA ASN A 78 14.78 4.04 9.64
C ASN A 78 13.29 4.43 9.75
N PHE A 79 12.59 3.77 10.67
CA PHE A 79 11.25 4.10 11.10
C PHE A 79 11.14 4.14 12.62
N THR A 80 10.15 4.85 13.14
CA THR A 80 9.84 4.86 14.57
C THR A 80 8.67 3.90 14.83
N LEU A 81 8.86 2.91 15.69
CA LEU A 81 7.81 1.95 16.02
C LEU A 81 6.72 2.64 16.85
N SER A 82 5.47 2.62 16.41
CA SER A 82 4.36 3.25 17.11
C SER A 82 3.04 2.53 16.85
N LYS A 83 2.28 2.31 17.93
CA LYS A 83 1.04 1.52 17.90
C LYS A 83 -0.09 2.24 17.18
N ASP A 84 -0.15 3.56 17.31
CA ASP A 84 -1.33 4.37 16.98
C ASP A 84 -1.34 4.91 15.55
N THR A 85 -0.41 4.44 14.71
CA THR A 85 -0.28 4.98 13.34
C THR A 85 -1.08 4.24 12.30
N SER A 86 -1.63 3.05 12.62
CA SER A 86 -2.24 2.10 11.65
C SER A 86 -1.43 1.85 10.37
N GLN A 87 -0.16 2.30 10.35
CA GLN A 87 0.65 2.45 9.18
C GLN A 87 1.67 1.32 9.14
N MET A 88 1.53 0.42 8.16
CA MET A 88 2.54 -0.59 7.85
C MET A 88 3.51 -0.03 6.82
N LEU A 89 4.80 0.10 7.14
CA LEU A 89 5.79 0.57 6.16
C LEU A 89 6.30 -0.56 5.26
N TRP A 90 6.64 -0.22 4.03
CA TRP A 90 7.12 -1.17 3.02
C TRP A 90 8.57 -0.91 2.66
N TYR A 91 9.41 -1.94 2.74
CA TYR A 91 10.77 -1.96 2.22
C TYR A 91 10.86 -2.94 1.05
N THR A 92 11.65 -2.62 0.03
CA THR A 92 11.98 -3.58 -1.03
C THR A 92 13.48 -3.69 -1.19
N VAL A 93 13.99 -4.92 -1.18
CA VAL A 93 15.37 -5.21 -1.59
C VAL A 93 15.37 -5.66 -3.05
N ASN A 94 16.26 -5.08 -3.85
CA ASN A 94 16.41 -5.29 -5.29
C ASN A 94 17.87 -5.68 -5.61
N GLY A 95 18.15 -5.93 -6.89
CA GLY A 95 19.52 -6.11 -7.40
C GLY A 95 19.98 -7.56 -7.47
N GLY A 96 21.30 -7.73 -7.46
CA GLY A 96 21.97 -9.03 -7.56
C GLY A 96 22.57 -9.49 -6.24
N THR A 97 23.06 -10.73 -6.18
CA THR A 97 23.62 -11.32 -4.95
C THR A 97 24.78 -10.54 -4.35
N GLN A 98 25.57 -9.86 -5.19
CA GLN A 98 26.76 -9.10 -4.79
C GLN A 98 26.51 -7.60 -4.65
N ASP A 99 25.37 -7.11 -5.15
CA ASP A 99 25.02 -5.70 -5.15
C ASP A 99 23.52 -5.53 -4.89
N PRO A 100 23.04 -5.96 -3.70
CA PRO A 100 21.68 -5.68 -3.29
C PRO A 100 21.52 -4.18 -3.03
N SER A 101 20.33 -3.67 -3.28
CA SER A 101 19.98 -2.28 -3.01
C SER A 101 18.59 -2.19 -2.41
N TRP A 102 18.35 -1.16 -1.61
CA TRP A 102 17.08 -0.94 -0.94
C TRP A 102 16.30 0.21 -1.55
N SER A 103 14.97 0.06 -1.55
CA SER A 103 14.02 1.15 -1.71
C SER A 103 13.04 1.16 -0.53
N GLY A 104 12.58 2.36 -0.14
CA GLY A 104 11.74 2.60 1.04
C GLY A 104 12.53 3.16 2.24
N PRO A 105 11.90 3.33 3.42
CA PRO A 105 10.52 2.93 3.71
C PRO A 105 9.48 3.73 2.93
N ASP A 106 8.60 3.04 2.25
CA ASP A 106 7.41 3.61 1.64
C ASP A 106 6.21 3.41 2.55
N ASN A 107 5.27 4.35 2.54
CA ASN A 107 3.96 4.10 3.12
C ASN A 107 3.00 3.55 2.04
N PRO A 108 2.73 2.24 2.00
CA PRO A 108 1.72 1.68 1.10
C PRO A 108 0.32 2.23 1.40
N SER A 109 -0.02 2.60 2.64
CA SER A 109 -1.27 3.31 2.91
C SER A 109 -1.28 4.70 2.26
N ALA A 110 -0.13 5.34 2.02
CA ALA A 110 -0.04 6.58 1.24
C ALA A 110 -0.08 6.35 -0.29
N ARG A 111 -0.08 5.09 -0.76
CA ARG A 111 -0.38 4.79 -2.16
C ARG A 111 -1.88 4.66 -2.31
N PHE A 112 -2.40 5.10 -3.46
CA PHE A 112 -3.80 4.90 -3.78
C PHE A 112 -4.11 3.40 -3.81
N VAL A 113 -4.98 2.93 -2.92
CA VAL A 113 -5.55 1.58 -2.93
C VAL A 113 -6.73 1.48 -3.90
N VAL A 114 -7.30 2.63 -4.26
CA VAL A 114 -8.24 2.77 -5.38
C VAL A 114 -7.78 3.91 -6.28
N THR A 115 -7.70 3.67 -7.58
CA THR A 115 -7.43 4.71 -8.58
C THR A 115 -8.48 4.63 -9.69
N THR A 116 -8.99 5.77 -10.10
CA THR A 116 -9.86 5.92 -11.28
C THR A 116 -9.23 6.90 -12.25
N ILE A 117 -9.13 6.49 -13.51
CA ILE A 117 -8.65 7.31 -14.61
C ILE A 117 -9.84 7.61 -15.52
N ASN A 118 -10.09 8.89 -15.81
CA ASN A 118 -11.06 9.28 -16.82
C ASN A 118 -10.41 9.31 -18.20
N GLU A 119 -10.69 8.31 -19.04
CA GLU A 119 -10.30 8.28 -20.46
C GLU A 119 -11.48 8.67 -21.39
N GLY A 120 -12.65 9.00 -20.82
CA GLY A 120 -13.82 9.45 -21.55
C GLY A 120 -13.79 10.94 -21.91
N ALA A 121 -14.56 11.31 -22.92
CA ALA A 121 -14.67 12.71 -23.38
C ALA A 121 -15.71 13.50 -22.55
N PHE A 122 -15.57 13.49 -21.23
CA PHE A 122 -16.44 14.18 -20.29
C PHE A 122 -15.67 14.62 -19.03
N SER A 123 -16.28 15.47 -18.21
CA SER A 123 -15.85 15.75 -16.83
C SER A 123 -16.83 15.11 -15.85
N GLY A 124 -16.41 14.95 -14.60
CA GLY A 124 -17.23 14.26 -13.61
C GLY A 124 -16.49 14.03 -12.30
N ARG A 125 -17.21 13.51 -11.31
CA ARG A 125 -16.67 13.28 -9.97
C ARG A 125 -16.87 11.85 -9.54
N VAL A 126 -15.83 11.27 -8.97
CA VAL A 126 -15.81 9.87 -8.57
C VAL A 126 -15.89 9.73 -7.05
N ARG A 127 -16.43 8.61 -6.59
CA ARG A 127 -16.46 8.24 -5.17
C ARG A 127 -16.38 6.73 -4.99
N VAL A 128 -15.76 6.30 -3.91
CA VAL A 128 -15.73 4.89 -3.49
C VAL A 128 -16.93 4.60 -2.61
N LYS A 129 -17.51 3.41 -2.75
CA LYS A 129 -18.69 2.96 -2.02
C LYS A 129 -18.47 1.57 -1.43
N THR A 130 -19.07 1.33 -0.28
CA THR A 130 -19.23 -0.01 0.32
C THR A 130 -20.62 -0.08 0.96
N GLY A 131 -21.09 -1.25 1.40
CA GLY A 131 -22.46 -1.53 1.87
C GLY A 131 -23.09 -0.50 2.82
N GLY A 132 -23.61 0.60 2.26
CA GLY A 132 -24.23 1.72 2.98
C GLY A 132 -23.34 2.95 3.25
N ARG A 133 -22.06 2.96 2.83
CA ARG A 133 -21.12 4.06 3.02
C ARG A 133 -20.54 4.54 1.69
N GLN A 134 -20.13 5.79 1.64
CA GLN A 134 -19.43 6.37 0.50
C GLN A 134 -18.45 7.43 0.94
N THR A 135 -17.38 7.61 0.17
CA THR A 135 -16.48 8.75 0.33
C THR A 135 -17.17 10.06 -0.09
N GLU A 136 -16.56 11.19 0.25
CA GLU A 136 -16.82 12.42 -0.49
C GLU A 136 -16.49 12.25 -1.98
N GLN A 137 -17.11 13.09 -2.81
CA GLN A 137 -16.77 13.16 -4.22
C GLN A 137 -15.34 13.67 -4.39
N SER A 138 -14.63 13.13 -5.38
CA SER A 138 -13.38 13.71 -5.84
C SER A 138 -13.60 15.15 -6.32
N ARG A 139 -12.48 15.86 -6.52
CA ARG A 139 -12.45 17.00 -7.43
C ARG A 139 -12.98 16.61 -8.82
N ASP A 140 -13.34 17.61 -9.60
CA ASP A 140 -13.70 17.39 -11.00
C ASP A 140 -12.55 16.71 -11.76
N LEU A 141 -12.89 15.65 -12.48
CA LEU A 141 -11.99 14.71 -13.14
C LEU A 141 -12.15 14.84 -14.65
N MET A 142 -11.28 15.63 -15.27
CA MET A 142 -11.26 15.81 -16.73
C MET A 142 -10.65 14.60 -17.44
N ALA A 143 -10.89 14.49 -18.75
CA ALA A 143 -10.24 13.50 -19.62
C ALA A 143 -8.71 13.49 -19.43
N GLY A 144 -8.15 12.29 -19.29
CA GLY A 144 -6.74 12.02 -19.01
C GLY A 144 -6.31 12.19 -17.54
N GLN A 145 -7.21 12.57 -16.64
CA GLN A 145 -6.86 12.77 -15.23
C GLN A 145 -7.19 11.54 -14.37
N GLU A 146 -6.49 11.44 -13.24
CA GLU A 146 -6.75 10.45 -12.21
C GLU A 146 -7.22 11.07 -10.89
N ALA A 147 -8.04 10.29 -10.19
CA ALA A 147 -8.38 10.46 -8.78
C ALA A 147 -8.12 9.14 -8.07
N GLY A 148 -7.69 9.20 -6.82
CA GLY A 148 -7.47 8.02 -6.03
C GLY A 148 -7.70 8.26 -4.55
N TRP A 149 -7.81 7.15 -3.82
CA TRP A 149 -7.94 7.13 -2.37
C TRP A 149 -6.93 6.18 -1.78
N THR A 150 -6.27 6.68 -0.75
CA THR A 150 -5.44 5.91 0.17
C THR A 150 -6.31 5.06 1.09
N PHE A 151 -5.71 4.03 1.71
CA PHE A 151 -6.43 3.28 2.72
C PHE A 151 -6.85 4.17 3.89
N ASP A 152 -5.99 5.11 4.30
CA ASP A 152 -6.26 6.00 5.44
C ASP A 152 -7.40 6.99 5.15
N GLU A 153 -7.50 7.51 3.93
CA GLU A 153 -8.66 8.33 3.50
C GLU A 153 -9.96 7.53 3.54
N LEU A 154 -9.94 6.27 3.11
CA LEU A 154 -11.10 5.39 3.17
C LEU A 154 -11.44 5.01 4.62
N ALA A 155 -10.45 4.69 5.45
CA ALA A 155 -10.64 4.40 6.86
C ALA A 155 -11.22 5.60 7.61
N GLY A 156 -10.75 6.82 7.30
CA GLY A 156 -11.33 8.07 7.80
C GLY A 156 -12.79 8.28 7.40
N ALA A 157 -13.21 7.73 6.26
CA ALA A 157 -14.60 7.69 5.81
C ALA A 157 -15.40 6.49 6.36
N GLY A 158 -14.82 5.69 7.26
CA GLY A 158 -15.47 4.57 7.94
C GLY A 158 -15.45 3.23 7.18
N PHE A 159 -14.56 3.09 6.20
CA PHE A 159 -14.30 1.82 5.52
C PHE A 159 -13.34 0.96 6.37
N ASN A 160 -13.43 -0.35 6.23
CA ASN A 160 -12.63 -1.32 6.98
C ASN A 160 -11.88 -2.27 6.05
N GLU A 161 -10.79 -2.82 6.53
CA GLU A 161 -10.09 -3.91 5.85
C GLU A 161 -11.04 -5.10 5.63
N GLY A 162 -11.08 -5.62 4.40
CA GLY A 162 -12.00 -6.68 3.96
C GLY A 162 -13.37 -6.19 3.49
N ASP A 163 -13.67 -4.88 3.54
CA ASP A 163 -14.92 -4.35 2.98
C ASP A 163 -14.94 -4.57 1.46
N SER A 164 -16.05 -5.12 0.96
CA SER A 164 -16.31 -5.22 -0.49
C SER A 164 -16.76 -3.85 -1.00
N CYS A 165 -15.97 -3.28 -1.91
CA CYS A 165 -16.06 -1.89 -2.34
C CYS A 165 -16.23 -1.79 -3.86
N TRP A 166 -16.81 -0.69 -4.35
CA TRP A 166 -16.91 -0.36 -5.77
C TRP A 166 -16.79 1.14 -6.01
N VAL A 167 -16.60 1.55 -7.25
CA VAL A 167 -16.49 2.98 -7.62
C VAL A 167 -17.73 3.43 -8.37
N SER A 168 -18.11 4.68 -8.18
CA SER A 168 -19.15 5.34 -8.98
C SER A 168 -18.68 6.70 -9.46
N ILE A 169 -19.19 7.14 -10.61
CA ILE A 169 -18.96 8.46 -11.18
C ILE A 169 -20.29 9.19 -11.38
N ASP A 170 -20.27 10.50 -11.15
CA ASP A 170 -21.29 11.43 -11.66
C ASP A 170 -20.68 12.24 -12.79
N VAL A 171 -21.21 12.07 -14.00
CA VAL A 171 -20.77 12.80 -15.19
C VAL A 171 -21.48 14.15 -15.22
N ASP A 172 -20.71 15.23 -15.40
CA ASP A 172 -21.27 16.57 -15.52
C ASP A 172 -22.17 16.68 -16.75
N GLY A 173 -23.43 17.07 -16.54
CA GLY A 173 -24.42 17.18 -17.61
C GLY A 173 -24.87 15.84 -18.21
N GLY A 174 -24.54 14.72 -17.56
CA GLY A 174 -24.82 13.37 -18.05
C GLY A 174 -25.32 12.41 -16.97
N GLU A 175 -24.86 11.16 -17.04
CA GLU A 175 -25.30 10.12 -16.10
C GLU A 175 -24.72 10.32 -14.69
N THR A 176 -25.59 10.26 -13.68
CA THR A 176 -25.17 10.29 -12.27
C THR A 176 -25.17 8.91 -11.65
N ASN A 177 -24.27 8.64 -10.71
CA ASN A 177 -24.15 7.38 -9.99
C ASN A 177 -23.89 6.17 -10.91
N HIS A 178 -23.16 6.35 -12.00
CA HIS A 178 -22.77 5.26 -12.90
C HIS A 178 -21.66 4.43 -12.24
N GLN A 179 -21.88 3.13 -12.01
CA GLN A 179 -21.04 2.28 -11.16
C GLN A 179 -20.10 1.37 -11.95
N SER A 180 -18.94 1.05 -11.37
CA SER A 180 -17.96 0.11 -11.94
C SER A 180 -18.50 -1.30 -12.13
N ARG A 181 -19.57 -1.67 -11.39
CA ARG A 181 -20.23 -2.98 -11.33
C ARG A 181 -19.37 -4.12 -10.76
N ASP A 182 -18.05 -4.03 -10.91
CA ASP A 182 -17.11 -4.93 -10.28
C ASP A 182 -16.70 -4.40 -8.91
N ASN A 183 -16.76 -5.28 -7.92
CA ASN A 183 -16.28 -5.02 -6.57
C ASN A 183 -14.81 -5.40 -6.42
N PHE A 184 -14.14 -4.78 -5.45
CA PHE A 184 -12.84 -5.17 -4.94
C PHE A 184 -12.88 -5.27 -3.42
N ASP A 185 -12.03 -6.12 -2.84
CA ASP A 185 -11.89 -6.18 -1.39
C ASP A 185 -10.81 -5.20 -0.94
N LEU A 186 -11.14 -4.36 0.05
CA LEU A 186 -10.23 -3.33 0.54
C LEU A 186 -9.12 -3.95 1.42
N HIS A 187 -7.86 -3.77 1.03
CA HIS A 187 -6.70 -4.28 1.77
C HIS A 187 -5.69 -3.18 2.06
N LYS A 188 -5.24 -3.07 3.31
CA LYS A 188 -4.20 -2.10 3.71
C LYS A 188 -2.81 -2.46 3.17
N ASP A 189 -2.56 -3.76 2.95
CA ASP A 189 -1.23 -4.31 2.65
C ASP A 189 -0.97 -4.55 1.15
N GLY A 190 -1.86 -4.12 0.25
CA GLY A 190 -1.56 -4.10 -1.19
C GLY A 190 -2.55 -4.83 -2.12
N GLY A 191 -3.82 -4.45 -2.08
CA GLY A 191 -4.73 -4.60 -3.22
C GLY A 191 -4.91 -3.21 -3.85
N VAL A 192 -4.53 -3.04 -5.12
CA VAL A 192 -4.78 -1.77 -5.84
C VAL A 192 -5.90 -2.01 -6.84
N ALA A 193 -7.07 -1.44 -6.58
CA ALA A 193 -8.17 -1.44 -7.53
C ALA A 193 -7.98 -0.27 -8.51
N ARG A 194 -7.68 -0.57 -9.77
CA ARG A 194 -7.54 0.46 -10.81
C ARG A 194 -8.64 0.34 -11.84
N TYR A 195 -9.35 1.45 -12.02
CA TYR A 195 -10.46 1.55 -12.94
C TYR A 195 -10.18 2.61 -14.00
N LYS A 196 -10.64 2.33 -15.22
CA LYS A 196 -10.77 3.31 -16.29
C LYS A 196 -12.25 3.55 -16.53
N VAL A 197 -12.63 4.82 -16.66
CA VAL A 197 -13.93 5.19 -17.19
C VAL A 197 -13.74 5.80 -18.58
N THR A 198 -14.48 5.28 -19.54
CA THR A 198 -14.39 5.62 -20.98
C THR A 198 -15.77 6.02 -21.49
N GLY A 199 -15.88 6.41 -22.77
CA GLY A 199 -17.15 6.71 -23.42
C GLY A 199 -17.50 8.20 -23.42
N GLY A 200 -18.79 8.49 -23.55
CA GLY A 200 -19.34 9.85 -23.62
C GLY A 200 -20.23 10.18 -22.43
N PHE A 201 -20.66 11.44 -22.34
CA PHE A 201 -21.45 11.96 -21.21
C PHE A 201 -22.75 11.17 -20.90
N GLU A 202 -23.41 10.62 -21.93
CA GLU A 202 -24.63 9.81 -21.80
C GLU A 202 -24.39 8.31 -21.68
N ASN A 203 -23.19 7.84 -22.01
CA ASN A 203 -22.85 6.41 -22.03
C ASN A 203 -21.43 6.17 -21.51
N PRO A 204 -21.15 6.49 -20.24
CA PRO A 204 -19.89 6.12 -19.61
C PRO A 204 -19.78 4.60 -19.51
N SER A 205 -18.55 4.07 -19.55
CA SER A 205 -18.28 2.64 -19.41
C SER A 205 -17.05 2.40 -18.56
N TRP A 206 -17.06 1.35 -17.75
CA TRP A 206 -15.97 1.00 -16.84
C TRP A 206 -15.17 -0.21 -17.35
N SER A 207 -13.87 -0.19 -17.13
CA SER A 207 -13.01 -1.36 -17.28
C SER A 207 -11.87 -1.35 -16.25
N TRP A 208 -11.25 -2.50 -16.02
CA TRP A 208 -10.00 -2.57 -15.27
C TRP A 208 -8.86 -1.90 -16.03
N ALA A 209 -7.97 -1.21 -15.30
CA ALA A 209 -6.82 -0.49 -15.86
C ALA A 209 -5.56 -1.35 -15.94
#